data_AF-A0A7V3H9M9-F1
#
_entry.id   AF-A0A7V3H9M9-F1
#
_cell.length_a   1.000
_cell.length_b   1.000
_cell.length_c   1.000
_cell.angle_alpha   90.00
_cell.angle_beta   90.00
_cell.angle_gamma   90.00
#
_symmetry.space_group_name_H-M   'P 1'
#
loop_
_entity.id
_entity.type
_entity.pdbx_description
1 polymer ?
#
loop_
_entity_poly.entity_id
_entity_poly.type
_entity_poly.pdbx_seq_one_letter_code
_entity_poly.pdbx_strand_id
1 'polypeptide(L)'
;MLAVARAEPTQSPPEARVAVLPPRTILALDLGSRCGWAVLPRSGRIASGVSEFRPGRFEGAGMVFLRFERFLGDASEASGPFGVVVFEEVRAHAGTLAAQVYGGFLAHLTAWCERNAV
;
A
#
# COMPACT_ATOMS: atom_id res chain seq x y z
N MET A 1 -34.83 43.54 -28.54
CA MET A 1 -34.61 42.08 -28.44
C MET A 1 -33.62 41.86 -27.31
N LEU A 2 -34.09 41.43 -26.13
CA LEU A 2 -33.27 41.22 -24.94
C LEU A 2 -33.12 39.70 -24.73
N ALA A 3 -31.91 39.16 -24.84
CA ALA A 3 -31.65 37.75 -24.59
C ALA A 3 -31.20 37.58 -23.13
N VAL A 4 -32.01 36.88 -22.33
CA VAL A 4 -31.65 36.44 -20.97
C VAL A 4 -30.95 35.08 -21.10
N ALA A 5 -29.65 35.05 -20.79
CA ALA A 5 -28.93 33.80 -20.61
C ALA A 5 -29.28 33.22 -19.23
N ARG A 6 -29.89 32.03 -19.20
CA ARG A 6 -30.05 31.24 -17.97
C ARG A 6 -28.77 30.43 -17.76
N ALA A 7 -28.11 30.61 -16.61
CA ALA A 7 -27.02 29.75 -16.20
C ALA A 7 -27.58 28.35 -15.87
N GLU A 8 -26.97 27.31 -16.43
CA GLU A 8 -27.25 25.92 -16.05
C GLU A 8 -26.70 25.63 -14.65
N PRO A 9 -27.37 24.78 -13.84
CA PRO A 9 -26.89 24.45 -12.52
C PRO A 9 -25.59 23.65 -12.60
N THR A 10 -24.54 24.17 -11.98
CA THR A 10 -23.26 23.50 -11.76
C THR A 10 -23.49 22.15 -11.09
N GLN A 11 -23.24 21.04 -11.79
CA GLN A 11 -23.24 19.71 -11.18
C GLN A 11 -22.12 19.67 -10.13
N SER A 12 -22.50 19.37 -8.89
CA SER A 12 -21.54 19.10 -7.81
C SER A 12 -20.57 18.00 -8.23
N PRO A 13 -19.27 18.10 -7.91
CA PRO A 13 -18.32 17.04 -8.22
C PRO A 13 -18.80 15.73 -7.58
N PRO A 14 -18.62 14.57 -8.24
CA PRO A 14 -19.06 13.30 -7.69
C PRO A 14 -18.39 13.09 -6.34
N GLU A 15 -19.18 13.01 -5.27
CA GLU A 15 -18.70 12.59 -3.96
C GLU A 15 -17.90 11.31 -4.14
N ALA A 16 -16.66 11.30 -3.64
CA ALA A 16 -15.78 10.15 -3.69
C ALA A 16 -16.52 8.96 -3.05
N ARG A 17 -17.07 8.08 -3.89
CA ARG A 17 -17.70 6.86 -3.42
C ARG A 17 -16.60 6.00 -2.85
N VAL A 18 -16.49 5.97 -1.52
CA VAL A 18 -15.70 4.95 -0.83
C VAL A 18 -16.36 3.63 -1.23
N ALA A 19 -15.73 2.91 -2.16
CA ALA A 19 -16.20 1.59 -2.56
C ALA A 19 -16.26 0.75 -1.29
N VAL A 20 -17.47 0.38 -0.87
CA VAL A 20 -17.65 -0.55 0.25
C VAL A 20 -17.21 -1.92 -0.29
N LEU A 21 -15.93 -2.20 -0.08
CA LEU A 21 -15.36 -3.48 -0.42
C LEU A 21 -16.03 -4.57 0.44
N PRO A 22 -16.29 -5.77 -0.11
CA PRO A 22 -16.79 -6.88 0.69
C PRO A 22 -15.87 -7.13 1.89
N PRO A 23 -16.37 -7.62 3.03
CA PRO A 23 -15.60 -7.72 4.27
C PRO A 23 -14.34 -8.55 4.07
N ARG A 24 -13.19 -7.87 4.07
CA ARG A 24 -11.85 -8.45 3.90
C ARG A 24 -10.83 -7.62 4.66
N THR A 25 -9.72 -8.25 5.03
CA THR A 25 -8.60 -7.54 5.63
C THR A 25 -7.88 -6.75 4.54
N ILE A 26 -7.67 -5.45 4.77
CA ILE A 26 -6.99 -4.54 3.84
C ILE A 26 -5.67 -4.12 4.47
N LEU A 27 -4.57 -4.31 3.74
CA LEU A 27 -3.26 -3.76 4.09
C LEU A 27 -2.94 -2.58 3.17
N ALA A 28 -2.55 -1.45 3.73
CA ALA A 28 -2.02 -0.29 3.02
C ALA A 28 -0.53 -0.12 3.35
N LEU A 29 0.29 0.14 2.33
CA LEU A 29 1.75 0.27 2.44
C LEU A 29 2.28 1.54 1.78
N ASP A 30 3.21 2.20 2.44
CA ASP A 30 4.13 3.18 1.86
C ASP A 30 5.51 2.51 1.73
N LEU A 31 5.91 2.17 0.50
CA LEU A 31 7.06 1.30 0.26
C LEU A 31 8.38 2.05 0.33
N GLY A 32 9.28 1.56 1.19
CA GLY A 32 10.64 2.03 1.28
C GLY A 32 11.39 1.41 2.46
N SER A 33 12.65 1.80 2.64
CA SER A 33 13.47 1.37 3.79
C SER A 33 12.88 1.80 5.14
N ARG A 34 12.02 2.81 5.14
CA ARG A 34 11.12 3.14 6.25
C ARG A 34 9.71 3.02 5.70
N CYS A 35 9.07 1.89 5.98
CA CYS A 35 7.79 1.51 5.41
C CYS A 35 6.66 1.88 6.35
N GLY A 36 5.79 2.79 5.93
CA GLY A 36 4.53 3.05 6.63
C GLY A 36 3.53 1.96 6.33
N TRP A 37 2.74 1.55 7.33
CA TRP A 37 1.70 0.54 7.12
C TRP A 37 0.45 0.81 7.93
N ALA A 38 -0.69 0.39 7.39
CA ALA A 38 -1.96 0.35 8.10
C ALA A 38 -2.75 -0.89 7.68
N VAL A 39 -3.35 -1.58 8.64
CA VAL A 39 -4.21 -2.75 8.41
C VAL A 39 -5.59 -2.48 8.95
N LEU A 40 -6.60 -2.65 8.11
CA LEU A 40 -8.00 -2.73 8.50
C LEU A 40 -8.41 -4.21 8.50
N PRO A 41 -8.42 -4.89 9.66
CA PRO A 41 -8.95 -6.23 9.79
C PRO A 41 -10.47 -6.24 9.67
N ARG A 42 -11.05 -7.43 9.44
CA ARG A 42 -12.51 -7.62 9.44
C ARG A 42 -13.20 -7.20 10.73
N SER A 43 -12.47 -7.16 11.85
CA SER A 43 -12.98 -6.68 13.15
C SER A 43 -13.20 -5.16 13.20
N GLY A 44 -12.72 -4.41 12.20
CA GLY A 44 -13.00 -2.98 12.03
C GLY A 44 -12.08 -2.03 12.81
N ARG A 45 -11.15 -2.55 13.62
CA ARG A 45 -10.17 -1.71 14.33
C ARG A 45 -8.87 -1.62 13.55
N ILE A 46 -8.57 -0.44 13.02
CA ILE A 46 -7.33 -0.17 12.29
C ILE A 46 -6.12 -0.29 13.24
N ALA A 47 -5.10 -1.00 12.79
CA ALA A 47 -3.75 -0.95 13.35
C ALA A 47 -2.82 -0.28 12.33
N SER A 48 -1.84 0.49 12.79
CA SER A 48 -0.89 1.17 11.92
C SER A 48 0.47 1.33 12.58
N GLY A 49 1.50 1.52 11.77
CA GLY A 49 2.86 1.74 12.28
C GLY A 49 3.85 2.07 11.18
N VAL A 50 5.12 2.02 11.56
CA VAL A 50 6.25 2.19 10.66
C VAL A 50 7.25 1.07 10.95
N SER A 51 7.72 0.40 9.90
CA SER A 51 8.72 -0.66 9.97
C SER A 51 10.00 -0.20 9.25
N GLU A 52 11.16 -0.42 9.86
CA GLU A 52 12.44 -0.09 9.24
C GLU A 52 13.12 -1.33 8.65
N PHE A 53 13.46 -1.24 7.37
CA PHE A 53 14.13 -2.27 6.58
C PHE A 53 15.44 -1.71 6.04
N ARG A 54 16.47 -1.71 6.89
CA ARG A 54 17.82 -1.28 6.53
C ARG A 54 18.76 -2.49 6.38
N PRO A 55 19.71 -2.46 5.43
CA PRO A 55 20.74 -3.49 5.34
C PRO A 55 21.65 -3.47 6.57
N GLY A 56 21.97 -4.64 7.13
CA GLY A 56 23.03 -4.79 8.13
C GLY A 56 24.42 -4.86 7.49
N ARG A 57 25.47 -4.46 8.23
CA ARG A 57 26.87 -4.48 7.76
C ARG A 57 27.37 -5.87 7.33
N PHE A 58 26.84 -6.92 7.96
CA PHE A 58 27.26 -8.31 7.76
C PHE A 58 26.14 -9.18 7.17
N GLU A 59 25.22 -8.57 6.44
CA GLU A 59 24.08 -9.26 5.86
C GLU A 59 24.17 -9.29 4.33
N GLY A 60 23.70 -10.38 3.73
CA GLY A 60 23.48 -10.42 2.30
C GLY A 60 22.42 -9.40 1.88
N ALA A 61 22.56 -8.84 0.67
CA ALA A 61 21.63 -7.83 0.15
C ALA A 61 20.15 -8.27 0.16
N GLY A 62 19.88 -9.58 0.07
CA GLY A 62 18.53 -10.13 0.12
C GLY A 62 17.87 -10.18 1.50
N MET A 63 18.63 -10.04 2.59
CA MET A 63 18.10 -10.18 3.96
C MET A 63 17.04 -9.13 4.30
N VAL A 64 17.16 -7.94 3.72
CA VAL A 64 16.17 -6.87 3.90
C VAL A 64 14.80 -7.28 3.36
N PHE A 65 14.77 -8.00 2.24
CA PHE A 65 13.53 -8.46 1.61
C PHE A 65 12.93 -9.66 2.33
N LEU A 66 13.77 -10.56 2.87
CA LEU A 66 13.29 -11.65 3.73
C LEU A 66 12.63 -11.12 5.01
N ARG A 67 13.18 -10.04 5.61
CA ARG A 67 12.53 -9.36 6.73
C ARG A 67 11.21 -8.71 6.34
N PHE A 68 11.14 -8.14 5.15
CA PHE A 68 9.90 -7.58 4.63
C PHE A 68 8.84 -8.66 4.38
N GLU A 69 9.17 -9.78 3.74
CA GLU A 69 8.25 -10.91 3.58
C GLU A 69 7.79 -11.49 4.92
N ARG A 70 8.70 -11.59 5.90
CA ARG A 70 8.35 -11.99 7.26
C ARG A 70 7.37 -11.01 7.90
N PHE A 71 7.61 -9.71 7.77
CA PHE A 71 6.70 -8.67 8.26
C PHE A 71 5.29 -8.82 7.64
N LEU A 72 5.19 -9.09 6.33
CA LEU A 72 3.90 -9.35 5.67
C LEU A 72 3.21 -10.59 6.25
N GLY A 73 3.96 -11.67 6.48
CA GLY A 73 3.48 -12.90 7.11
C GLY A 73 2.95 -12.64 8.53
N ASP A 74 3.77 -12.03 9.39
CA ASP A 74 3.42 -11.72 10.78
C ASP A 74 2.17 -10.80 10.84
N ALA A 75 2.09 -9.80 9.96
CA ALA A 75 0.93 -8.91 9.87
C ALA A 75 -0.33 -9.64 9.38
N SER A 76 -0.21 -10.55 8.40
CA SER A 76 -1.31 -11.38 7.91
C SER A 76 -1.80 -12.37 8.98
N GLU A 77 -0.90 -12.96 9.75
CA GLU A 77 -1.26 -13.85 10.86
C GLU A 77 -2.01 -13.09 11.95
N ALA A 78 -1.53 -11.89 12.32
CA ALA A 78 -2.11 -11.09 13.38
C ALA A 78 -3.49 -10.48 13.02
N SER A 79 -3.76 -10.21 11.74
CA SER A 79 -4.96 -9.50 11.28
C SER A 79 -5.93 -10.34 10.43
N GLY A 80 -5.56 -11.60 10.20
CA GLY A 80 -6.20 -12.49 9.23
C GLY A 80 -5.69 -12.27 7.81
N PRO A 81 -5.84 -13.28 6.92
CA PRO A 81 -5.34 -13.20 5.55
C PRO A 81 -5.78 -11.93 4.84
N PHE A 82 -4.83 -11.22 4.24
CA PHE A 82 -5.11 -10.05 3.43
C PHE A 82 -5.97 -10.46 2.23
N GLY A 83 -7.05 -9.71 1.97
CA GLY A 83 -7.83 -9.87 0.74
C GLY A 83 -7.64 -8.72 -0.24
N VAL A 84 -6.92 -7.66 0.17
CA VAL A 84 -6.45 -6.57 -0.67
C VAL A 84 -5.17 -6.00 -0.04
N VAL A 85 -4.17 -5.75 -0.88
CA VAL A 85 -3.04 -4.89 -0.52
C VAL A 85 -3.03 -3.67 -1.43
N VAL A 86 -2.97 -2.49 -0.85
CA VAL A 86 -2.84 -1.21 -1.56
C VAL A 86 -1.50 -0.57 -1.22
N PHE A 87 -0.88 0.11 -2.18
CA PHE A 87 0.38 0.81 -1.97
C PHE A 87 0.48 2.02 -2.90
N GLU A 88 1.35 2.96 -2.55
CA GLU A 88 1.65 4.11 -3.41
C GLU A 88 2.57 3.70 -4.57
N GLU A 89 2.13 3.95 -5.80
CA GLU A 89 2.96 3.75 -6.99
C GLU A 89 3.94 4.92 -7.15
N VAL A 90 5.24 4.66 -7.02
CA VAL A 90 6.28 5.67 -7.24
C VAL A 90 6.74 5.60 -8.69
N ARG A 91 6.38 6.62 -9.47
CA ARG A 91 6.71 6.70 -10.92
C ARG A 91 8.00 7.45 -11.23
N ALA A 92 8.50 8.23 -10.27
CA ALA A 92 9.72 9.03 -10.44
C ALA A 92 10.57 8.92 -9.18
N HIS A 93 11.86 8.60 -9.38
CA HIS A 93 12.83 8.47 -8.29
C HIS A 93 13.91 9.54 -8.44
N ALA A 94 14.24 10.22 -7.34
CA ALA A 94 15.30 11.22 -7.32
C ALA A 94 16.72 10.62 -7.53
N GLY A 95 16.88 9.29 -7.41
CA GLY A 95 18.16 8.62 -7.65
C GLY A 95 18.04 7.11 -7.84
N THR A 96 19.10 6.52 -8.41
CA THR A 96 19.16 5.09 -8.76
C THR A 96 18.97 4.17 -7.57
N LEU A 97 19.57 4.50 -6.42
CA LEU A 97 19.43 3.69 -5.21
C LEU A 97 17.97 3.65 -4.72
N ALA A 98 17.28 4.80 -4.75
CA ALA A 98 15.86 4.86 -4.37
C ALA A 98 15.00 4.01 -5.31
N ALA A 99 15.27 4.06 -6.62
CA ALA A 99 14.60 3.22 -7.61
C ALA A 99 14.83 1.73 -7.38
N GLN A 100 16.08 1.32 -7.10
CA GLN A 100 16.44 -0.07 -6.82
C GLN A 100 15.77 -0.58 -5.54
N VAL A 101 15.78 0.21 -4.47
CA VAL A 101 15.15 -0.14 -3.20
C VAL A 101 13.64 -0.31 -3.38
N TYR A 102 12.97 0.67 -4.01
CA TYR A 102 11.54 0.59 -4.28
C TYR A 102 11.20 -0.62 -5.16
N GLY A 103 11.93 -0.80 -6.27
CA GLY A 103 11.73 -1.94 -7.18
C GLY A 103 11.92 -3.30 -6.50
N GLY A 104 12.88 -3.41 -5.59
CA GLY A 104 13.06 -4.61 -4.77
C GLY A 104 11.87 -4.89 -3.86
N PHE A 105 11.41 -3.89 -3.09
CA PHE A 105 10.23 -4.07 -2.24
C PHE A 105 8.97 -4.40 -3.05
N LEU A 106 8.77 -3.73 -4.18
CA LEU A 106 7.64 -3.98 -5.08
C LEU A 106 7.67 -5.43 -5.60
N ALA A 107 8.82 -5.90 -6.07
CA ALA A 107 8.98 -7.26 -6.58
C ALA A 107 8.68 -8.32 -5.51
N HIS A 108 9.15 -8.11 -4.29
CA HIS A 108 8.87 -9.02 -3.18
C HIS A 108 7.42 -8.95 -2.71
N LEU A 109 6.81 -7.75 -2.70
CA LEU A 109 5.40 -7.58 -2.35
C LEU A 109 4.50 -8.32 -3.34
N THR A 110 4.70 -8.12 -4.65
CA THR A 110 3.89 -8.78 -5.67
C THR A 110 4.09 -10.29 -5.66
N ALA A 111 5.33 -10.77 -5.55
CA ALA A 111 5.61 -12.20 -5.40
C ALA A 111 4.93 -12.81 -4.16
N TRP A 112 4.91 -12.08 -3.04
CA TRP A 112 4.22 -12.52 -1.82
C TRP A 112 2.70 -12.56 -2.02
N CYS A 113 2.10 -11.56 -2.67
CA CYS A 113 0.65 -11.53 -2.95
C CYS A 113 0.24 -12.71 -3.84
N GLU A 114 0.96 -12.96 -4.93
CA GLU A 114 0.73 -14.10 -5.84
C GLU A 114 0.84 -15.44 -5.09
N ARG A 115 1.85 -15.60 -4.24
CA ARG A 115 2.05 -16.83 -3.43
C ARG A 115 0.90 -17.09 -2.47
N ASN A 116 0.29 -16.03 -1.93
CA ASN A 116 -0.75 -16.12 -0.89
C ASN A 116 -2.17 -15.93 -1.45
N ALA A 117 -2.33 -15.83 -2.77
CA ALA A 117 -3.61 -15.62 -3.45
C ALA A 117 -4.39 -14.41 -2.89
N VAL A 118 -3.68 -13.29 -2.72
CA VAL A 118 -4.23 -12.00 -2.27
C VAL A 118 -4.85 -11.23 -3.42
#